data_AF-A0A842SAF0-F1
#
_entry.id   AF-A0A842SAF0-F1
#
_cell.length_a   1.000
_cell.length_b   1.000
_cell.length_c   1.000
_cell.angle_alpha   90.00
_cell.angle_beta   90.00
_cell.angle_gamma   90.00
#
_symmetry.space_group_name_H-M   'P 1'
#
loop_
_entity.id
_entity.type
_entity.pdbx_description
1 polymer ?
#
loop_
_entity_poly.entity_id
_entity_poly.type
_entity_poly.pdbx_seq_one_letter_code
_entity_poly.pdbx_strand_id
1 'polypeptide(L)'
;MGSKTKLRKDLNADSLFEHLHHQFKKIPDLRSNNIKIRLEDALMSGFAMFSLKDPSLLVFENRRKKEESNLKAIYGMKNIPSDTQMREILDNVNPVELRSGFRSIFKKIQRGKKLEQYRYLAGHY
;
A
#
# COMPACT_ATOMS: atom_id res chain seq x y z
N MET A 1 26.16 17.25 -12.57
CA MET A 1 25.97 17.12 -11.10
C MET A 1 24.48 16.98 -10.83
N GLY A 2 24.02 15.80 -10.42
CA GLY A 2 22.59 15.58 -10.14
C GLY A 2 22.14 16.39 -8.93
N SER A 3 21.10 17.21 -9.09
CA SER A 3 20.45 17.92 -8.00
C SER A 3 20.08 16.93 -6.89
N LYS A 4 20.58 17.13 -5.66
CA LYS A 4 20.12 16.38 -4.48
C LYS A 4 18.67 16.77 -4.24
N THR A 5 17.73 15.93 -4.67
CA THR A 5 16.31 16.09 -4.40
C THR A 5 16.11 16.12 -2.88
N LYS A 6 15.72 17.27 -2.32
CA LYS A 6 15.44 17.41 -0.89
C LYS A 6 14.15 16.63 -0.57
N LEU A 7 14.30 15.39 -0.10
CA LEU A 7 13.19 14.51 0.26
C LEU A 7 12.40 15.14 1.41
N ARG A 8 11.08 15.31 1.25
CA ARG A 8 10.23 15.79 2.35
C ARG A 8 10.04 14.65 3.34
N LYS A 9 10.34 14.88 4.62
CA LYS A 9 10.29 13.86 5.68
C LYS A 9 8.98 13.07 5.73
N ASP A 10 7.83 13.76 5.62
CA ASP A 10 6.49 13.15 5.79
C ASP A 10 5.68 13.01 4.49
N LEU A 11 6.29 13.36 3.35
CA LEU A 11 5.65 13.37 2.02
C LEU A 11 6.61 12.82 0.98
N ASN A 12 7.02 11.57 1.22
CA ASN A 12 7.79 10.72 0.31
C ASN A 12 7.19 9.31 0.32
N ALA A 13 7.58 8.46 -0.65
CA ALA A 13 7.04 7.10 -0.78
C ALA A 13 7.17 6.28 0.51
N ASP A 14 8.38 6.20 1.08
CA ASP A 14 8.65 5.43 2.31
C ASP A 14 7.72 5.85 3.45
N SER A 15 7.63 7.15 3.74
CA SER A 15 6.79 7.71 4.80
C SER A 15 5.29 7.49 4.56
N LEU A 16 4.85 7.47 3.30
CA LEU A 16 3.45 7.25 2.93
C LEU A 16 3.10 5.76 3.01
N PHE A 17 4.00 4.88 2.56
CA PHE A 17 3.80 3.43 2.62
C PHE A 17 3.84 2.93 4.06
N GLU A 18 4.77 3.43 4.88
CA GLU A 18 4.81 3.17 6.31
C GLU A 18 3.51 3.65 6.99
N HIS A 19 3.02 4.83 6.63
CA HIS A 19 1.75 5.33 7.18
C HIS A 19 0.56 4.46 6.76
N LEU A 20 0.52 4.01 5.50
CA LEU A 20 -0.53 3.14 4.99
C LEU A 20 -0.51 1.78 5.70
N HIS A 21 0.66 1.16 5.84
CA HIS A 21 0.86 -0.07 6.59
C HIS A 21 0.32 0.08 8.04
N HIS A 22 0.62 1.21 8.71
CA HIS A 22 0.07 1.50 10.03
C HIS A 22 -1.47 1.66 10.07
N GLN A 23 -2.11 2.12 8.99
CA GLN A 23 -3.57 2.16 8.92
C GLN A 23 -4.13 0.75 8.71
N PHE A 24 -3.53 -0.06 7.83
CA PHE A 24 -3.97 -1.44 7.60
C PHE A 24 -3.85 -2.31 8.85
N LYS A 25 -2.84 -2.08 9.69
CA LYS A 25 -2.70 -2.77 10.99
C LYS A 25 -3.87 -2.52 11.94
N LYS A 26 -4.67 -1.47 11.74
CA LYS A 26 -5.84 -1.15 12.58
C LYS A 26 -7.12 -1.81 12.08
N ILE A 27 -7.11 -2.41 10.89
CA ILE A 27 -8.27 -3.09 10.34
C ILE A 27 -8.47 -4.39 11.12
N PRO A 28 -9.68 -4.67 11.62
CA PRO A 28 -9.97 -5.92 12.33
C PRO A 28 -9.68 -7.13 11.45
N ASP A 29 -8.90 -8.08 11.99
CA ASP A 29 -8.65 -9.36 11.35
C ASP A 29 -9.62 -10.40 11.91
N LEU A 30 -10.66 -10.74 11.12
CA LEU A 30 -11.72 -11.67 11.53
C LEU A 30 -11.35 -13.15 11.28
N ARG A 31 -10.14 -13.42 10.78
CA ARG A 31 -9.68 -14.78 10.48
C ARG A 31 -9.31 -15.51 11.79
N SER A 32 -9.48 -16.83 11.80
CA SER A 32 -9.17 -17.69 12.97
C SER A 32 -7.69 -17.64 13.38
N ASN A 33 -7.38 -18.00 14.63
CA ASN A 33 -6.06 -17.88 15.27
C ASN A 33 -4.84 -18.53 14.56
N ASN A 34 -5.02 -19.41 13.57
CA ASN A 34 -3.92 -20.01 12.81
C ASN A 34 -3.43 -19.13 11.65
N ILE A 35 -3.10 -17.86 11.95
CA ILE A 35 -2.72 -16.86 10.96
C ILE A 35 -1.20 -16.93 10.67
N LYS A 36 -0.84 -17.36 9.46
CA LYS A 36 0.56 -17.33 8.98
C LYS A 36 0.98 -15.98 8.39
N ILE A 37 0.02 -15.25 7.81
CA ILE A 37 0.24 -13.98 7.12
C ILE A 37 -0.69 -12.93 7.73
N ARG A 38 -0.08 -11.90 8.31
CA ARG A 38 -0.80 -10.80 8.96
C ARG A 38 -1.66 -10.04 7.94
N LEU A 39 -2.79 -9.50 8.36
CA LEU A 39 -3.72 -8.83 7.45
C LEU A 39 -3.06 -7.61 6.79
N GLU A 40 -2.28 -6.83 7.54
CA GLU A 40 -1.57 -5.67 7.02
C GLU A 40 -0.53 -6.03 5.95
N ASP A 41 0.12 -7.18 6.07
CA ASP A 41 1.06 -7.69 5.06
C ASP A 41 0.31 -8.05 3.76
N ALA A 42 -0.83 -8.73 3.86
CA ALA A 42 -1.65 -9.08 2.71
C ALA A 42 -2.23 -7.84 2.00
N LEU A 43 -2.69 -6.85 2.78
CA LEU A 43 -3.18 -5.58 2.27
C LEU A 43 -2.07 -4.75 1.60
N MET A 44 -0.88 -4.68 2.21
CA MET A 44 0.27 -4.04 1.58
C MET A 44 0.71 -4.76 0.31
N SER A 45 0.55 -6.08 0.23
CA SER A 45 0.82 -6.84 -0.99
C SER A 45 -0.17 -6.53 -2.10
N GLY A 46 -1.46 -6.42 -1.78
CA GLY A 46 -2.47 -5.96 -2.73
C GLY A 46 -2.19 -4.54 -3.22
N PHE A 47 -1.82 -3.64 -2.29
CA PHE A 47 -1.37 -2.29 -2.64
C PHE A 47 -0.14 -2.30 -3.56
N ALA A 48 0.86 -3.14 -3.28
CA ALA A 48 2.06 -3.27 -4.09
C ALA A 48 1.74 -3.68 -5.53
N MET A 49 0.85 -4.66 -5.71
CA MET A 49 0.38 -5.07 -7.03
C MET A 49 -0.21 -3.89 -7.82
N PHE A 50 -1.12 -3.12 -7.22
CA PHE A 50 -1.73 -1.96 -7.88
C PHE A 50 -0.72 -0.84 -8.15
N SER A 51 0.17 -0.56 -7.19
CA SER A 51 1.22 0.46 -7.28
C SER A 51 2.19 0.16 -8.44
N LEU A 52 2.59 -1.11 -8.59
CA LEU A 52 3.47 -1.58 -9.67
C LEU A 52 2.73 -1.82 -10.99
N LYS A 53 1.41 -1.66 -11.01
CA LYS A 53 0.53 -1.87 -12.17
C LYS A 53 0.64 -3.29 -12.74
N ASP A 54 0.84 -4.28 -11.88
CA ASP A 54 0.81 -5.67 -12.32
C ASP A 54 -0.64 -6.04 -12.71
N PRO A 55 -0.87 -6.59 -13.91
CA PRO A 55 -2.21 -6.75 -14.50
C PRO A 55 -3.04 -7.87 -13.86
N SER A 56 -2.44 -8.70 -13.01
CA SER A 56 -3.14 -9.76 -12.27
C SER A 56 -2.34 -10.24 -11.07
N LEU A 57 -3.01 -10.92 -10.14
CA LEU A 57 -2.37 -11.59 -9.00
C LEU A 57 -1.31 -12.63 -9.44
N LEU A 58 -1.56 -13.35 -10.54
CA LEU A 58 -0.61 -14.33 -11.07
C LEU A 58 0.68 -13.67 -11.60
N VAL A 59 0.56 -12.51 -12.25
CA VAL A 59 1.73 -11.75 -12.71
C VAL A 59 2.51 -11.21 -11.52
N PHE A 60 1.82 -10.69 -10.50
CA PHE A 60 2.47 -10.25 -9.27
C PHE A 60 3.17 -11.40 -8.53
N GLU A 61 2.59 -12.60 -8.49
CA GLU A 61 3.21 -13.80 -7.91
C GLU A 61 4.54 -14.15 -8.60
N ASN A 62 4.62 -14.02 -9.92
CA ASN A 62 5.86 -14.24 -10.67
C ASN A 62 6.94 -13.19 -10.32
N ARG A 63 6.52 -11.93 -10.08
CA ARG A 63 7.42 -10.89 -9.56
C ARG A 63 7.88 -11.21 -8.14
N ARG A 64 6.96 -11.59 -7.25
CA ARG A 64 7.24 -11.97 -5.86
C ARG A 64 8.34 -13.01 -5.77
N LYS A 65 8.30 -14.04 -6.61
CA LYS A 65 9.33 -15.10 -6.65
C LYS A 65 10.73 -14.61 -7.03
N LYS A 66 10.85 -13.49 -7.76
CA LYS A 66 12.13 -12.92 -8.23
C LYS A 66 12.64 -11.79 -7.34
N GLU A 67 11.73 -11.02 -6.75
CA GLU A 67 11.99 -9.72 -6.12
C GLU A 67 11.50 -9.67 -4.66
N GLU A 68 11.36 -10.81 -3.98
CA GLU A 68 10.75 -10.90 -2.65
C GLU A 68 11.37 -9.93 -1.64
N SER A 69 12.70 -9.86 -1.57
CA SER A 69 13.42 -8.97 -0.65
C SER A 69 13.12 -7.50 -0.92
N ASN A 70 13.07 -7.11 -2.19
CA ASN A 70 12.76 -5.73 -2.61
C ASN A 70 11.32 -5.37 -2.26
N LEU A 71 10.37 -6.26 -2.53
CA LEU A 71 8.96 -6.04 -2.19
C LEU A 71 8.78 -5.90 -0.67
N LYS A 72 9.43 -6.74 0.13
CA LYS A 72 9.41 -6.62 1.59
C LYS A 72 10.01 -5.31 2.07
N ALA A 73 11.15 -4.90 1.52
CA ALA A 73 11.83 -3.67 1.92
C ALA A 73 11.03 -2.41 1.54
N ILE A 74 10.55 -2.30 0.29
CA ILE A 74 9.87 -1.11 -0.21
C ILE A 74 8.50 -0.94 0.43
N TYR A 75 7.74 -2.03 0.60
CA TYR A 75 6.36 -1.98 1.10
C TYR A 75 6.23 -2.32 2.58
N GLY A 76 7.35 -2.56 3.29
CA GLY A 76 7.38 -2.81 4.72
C GLY A 76 6.72 -4.11 5.17
N MET A 77 6.66 -5.12 4.29
CA MET A 77 5.99 -6.40 4.56
C MET A 77 6.94 -7.41 5.22
N LYS A 78 6.42 -8.26 6.11
CA LYS A 78 7.19 -9.40 6.64
C LYS A 78 7.01 -10.65 5.79
N ASN A 79 5.76 -10.99 5.48
CA ASN A 79 5.40 -12.15 4.67
C ASN A 79 4.55 -11.71 3.48
N ILE A 80 4.83 -12.24 2.29
CA ILE A 80 4.03 -11.93 1.10
C ILE A 80 3.19 -13.17 0.75
N PRO A 81 1.86 -13.08 0.72
CA PRO A 81 1.00 -14.22 0.38
C PRO A 81 1.19 -14.67 -1.08
N SER A 82 0.87 -15.93 -1.35
CA SER A 82 0.68 -16.38 -2.73
C SER A 82 -0.54 -15.69 -3.37
N ASP A 83 -0.69 -15.78 -4.69
CA ASP A 83 -1.85 -15.26 -5.41
C ASP A 83 -3.20 -15.74 -4.82
N THR A 84 -3.27 -17.03 -4.50
CA THR A 84 -4.47 -17.69 -3.96
C THR A 84 -4.73 -17.25 -2.53
N GLN A 85 -3.70 -17.25 -1.67
CA GLN A 85 -3.83 -16.75 -0.30
C GLN A 85 -4.21 -15.27 -0.28
N MET A 86 -3.62 -14.46 -1.16
CA MET A 86 -3.93 -13.03 -1.23
C MET A 86 -5.40 -12.82 -1.56
N ARG A 87 -5.92 -13.54 -2.57
CA ARG A 87 -7.34 -13.49 -2.94
C ARG A 87 -8.23 -13.87 -1.76
N GLU A 88 -8.02 -15.04 -1.17
CA GLU A 88 -8.81 -15.52 -0.03
C GLU A 88 -8.79 -14.56 1.16
N ILE A 89 -7.65 -13.95 1.46
CA ILE A 89 -7.54 -12.99 2.57
C ILE A 89 -8.28 -11.70 2.24
N LEU A 90 -8.06 -11.14 1.04
CA LEU A 90 -8.60 -9.84 0.65
C LEU A 90 -10.10 -9.87 0.38
N ASP A 91 -10.64 -10.99 -0.13
CA ASP A 91 -12.07 -11.16 -0.39
C ASP A 91 -12.91 -11.07 0.89
N ASN A 92 -12.31 -11.36 2.05
CA ASN A 92 -12.96 -11.27 3.35
C ASN A 92 -12.87 -9.87 4.00
N VAL A 93 -12.14 -8.93 3.39
CA VAL A 93 -11.99 -7.58 3.94
C VAL A 93 -13.14 -6.70 3.50
N ASN A 94 -13.88 -6.12 4.46
CA ASN A 94 -14.90 -5.14 4.15
C ASN A 94 -14.26 -3.88 3.51
N PRO A 95 -14.62 -3.50 2.26
CA PRO A 95 -14.03 -2.35 1.58
C PRO A 95 -14.19 -1.02 2.33
N VAL A 96 -15.20 -0.89 3.20
CA VAL A 96 -15.42 0.30 4.02
C VAL A 96 -14.22 0.58 4.95
N GLU A 97 -13.56 -0.47 5.44
CA GLU A 97 -12.40 -0.35 6.34
C GLU A 97 -11.18 0.27 5.65
N LEU A 98 -11.00 0.01 4.35
CA LEU A 98 -9.90 0.54 3.54
C LEU A 98 -9.99 2.07 3.35
N ARG A 99 -11.21 2.64 3.47
CA ARG A 99 -11.46 4.06 3.28
C ARG A 99 -10.66 4.94 4.25
N SER A 100 -10.39 4.43 5.45
CA SER A 100 -9.62 5.13 6.48
C SER A 100 -8.18 5.39 6.02
N GLY A 101 -7.52 4.38 5.45
CA GLY A 101 -6.16 4.46 4.91
C GLY A 101 -6.05 5.44 3.75
N PHE A 102 -6.96 5.36 2.78
CA PHE A 102 -7.00 6.32 1.67
C PHE A 102 -7.16 7.76 2.17
N ARG A 103 -8.14 8.01 3.04
CA ARG A 103 -8.41 9.35 3.58
C ARG A 103 -7.22 9.91 4.36
N SER A 104 -6.49 9.09 5.11
CA SER A 104 -5.36 9.57 5.89
C SER A 104 -4.20 10.02 5.00
N ILE A 105 -3.90 9.27 3.94
CA ILE A 105 -2.92 9.64 2.92
C ILE A 105 -3.37 10.90 2.17
N PHE A 106 -4.62 10.95 1.71
CA PHE A 106 -5.16 12.11 1.02
C PHE A 106 -5.03 13.40 1.86
N LYS A 107 -5.41 13.37 3.13
CA LYS A 107 -5.28 14.50 4.06
C LYS A 107 -3.82 14.95 4.22
N LYS A 108 -2.86 14.02 4.28
CA LYS A 108 -1.43 14.36 4.34
C LYS A 108 -0.98 15.11 3.09
N ILE A 109 -1.35 14.61 1.90
CA ILE A 109 -1.00 15.23 0.61
C ILE A 109 -1.66 16.62 0.48
N GLN A 110 -2.93 16.73 0.88
CA GLN A 110 -3.67 17.99 0.87
C GLN A 110 -3.01 19.04 1.78
N ARG A 111 -2.72 18.69 3.05
CA ARG A 111 -2.01 19.59 3.99
C ARG A 111 -0.61 19.94 3.49
N GLY A 112 0.01 19.03 2.74
CA GLY A 112 1.30 19.23 2.09
C GLY A 112 1.30 20.20 0.91
N LYS A 113 0.13 20.74 0.52
CA LYS A 113 -0.12 21.53 -0.69
C LYS A 113 0.38 20.85 -1.97
N LYS A 114 0.43 19.50 -1.96
CA LYS A 114 0.87 18.73 -3.13
C LYS A 114 -0.24 18.51 -4.13
N LEU A 115 -1.49 18.41 -3.64
CA LEU A 115 -2.64 18.36 -4.54
C LEU A 115 -2.67 19.59 -5.44
N GLU A 116 -2.37 20.80 -4.95
CA GLU A 116 -2.40 22.07 -5.73
C GLU A 116 -1.68 22.01 -7.08
N GLN A 117 -0.62 21.20 -7.18
CA GLN A 117 0.15 21.01 -8.42
C GLN A 117 -0.62 20.22 -9.49
N TYR A 118 -1.68 19.53 -9.10
CA TYR A 118 -2.56 18.69 -9.92
C TYR A 118 -3.95 19.32 -10.12
N ARG A 119 -4.18 20.60 -9.73
CA ARG A 119 -5.41 21.31 -10.14
C ARG A 119 -5.35 21.51 -11.63
N TYR A 120 -6.20 20.82 -12.38
CA TYR A 120 -6.37 21.10 -13.80
C TYR A 120 -7.87 21.17 -14.12
N LEU A 121 -8.28 22.30 -14.73
CA LEU A 121 -9.65 22.75 -15.00
C LEU A 121 -10.49 23.11 -13.75
N ALA A 122 -10.93 24.38 -13.67
CA ALA A 122 -11.85 24.94 -12.67
C ALA A 122 -11.47 24.78 -11.17
N GLY A 123 -10.23 24.38 -10.86
CA GLY A 123 -9.75 24.33 -9.48
C GLY A 123 -10.21 23.12 -8.67
N HIS A 124 -10.66 22.05 -9.31
CA HIS A 124 -10.99 20.77 -8.67
C HIS A 124 -9.86 19.73 -8.85
N TYR A 125 -9.91 18.66 -8.03
CA TYR A 125 -9.06 17.47 -8.05
C TYR A 125 -9.92 16.22 -8.19
#